data_AF-A0A349MAE7-F1
#
_entry.id   AF-A0A349MAE7-F1
#
_cell.length_a   1.000
_cell.length_b   1.000
_cell.length_c   1.000
_cell.angle_alpha   90.00
_cell.angle_beta   90.00
_cell.angle_gamma   90.00
#
_symmetry.space_group_name_H-M   'P 1'
#
loop_
_entity.id
_entity.type
_entity.pdbx_description
1 polymer ?
#
loop_
_entity_poly.entity_id
_entity_poly.type
_entity_poly.pdbx_seq_one_letter_code
_entity_poly.pdbx_strand_id
1 'polypeptide(L)' 'QFTGIPGVLVPIEDTIKGFNMILDGELDQYPEAAFNLKGSIEEVIEAGEKMLAEA' A
#
# COMPACT_ATOMS: atom_id res chain seq x y z
N GLN A 1 7.60 0.58 22.74
CA GLN A 1 6.71 0.49 21.55
C GLN A 1 6.05 -0.87 21.56
N PHE A 2 4.75 -0.95 21.24
CA PHE A 2 3.96 -2.19 21.36
C PHE A 2 4.07 -3.12 20.16
N THR A 3 4.08 -2.58 18.94
CA THR A 3 4.10 -3.36 17.69
C THR A 3 5.48 -3.40 17.02
N GLY A 4 6.40 -2.50 17.38
CA GLY A 4 7.73 -2.40 16.77
C GLY A 4 7.74 -1.86 15.32
N ILE A 5 6.57 -1.60 14.75
CA ILE A 5 6.41 -1.08 13.38
C ILE A 5 6.51 0.46 13.42
N PRO A 6 7.38 1.08 12.61
CA PRO A 6 7.43 2.54 12.50
C PRO A 6 6.14 3.04 11.85
N GLY A 7 5.45 3.98 12.52
CA GLY A 7 4.33 4.68 11.91
C GLY A 7 4.82 5.66 10.85
N VAL A 8 4.09 5.76 9.75
CA VAL A 8 4.37 6.70 8.66
C VAL A 8 3.29 7.79 8.66
N LEU A 9 3.71 9.06 8.55
CA LEU A 9 2.79 10.17 8.35
C LEU A 9 2.54 10.33 6.85
N VAL A 10 1.30 10.14 6.42
CA VAL A 10 0.91 10.27 5.01
C VAL A 10 0.16 11.59 4.82
N PRO A 11 0.57 12.43 3.85
CA PRO A 11 -0.19 13.60 3.46
C PRO A 11 -1.60 13.26 2.96
N ILE A 12 -2.54 14.20 3.14
CA ILE A 12 -3.93 14.03 2.65
C ILE A 12 -3.96 13.87 1.13
N GLU A 13 -3.11 14.61 0.41
CA GLU A 13 -3.02 14.56 -1.05
C GLU A 13 -2.64 13.15 -1.54
N ASP A 14 -1.64 12.54 -0.92
CA ASP A 14 -1.19 11.17 -1.23
C ASP A 14 -2.23 10.13 -0.85
N THR A 15 -2.96 10.35 0.25
CA THR A 15 -4.06 9.49 0.67
C THR A 15 -5.17 9.50 -0.39
N ILE A 16 -5.61 10.68 -0.84
CA ILE A 16 -6.64 10.81 -1.87
C ILE A 16 -6.19 10.17 -3.19
N LYS A 17 -4.93 10.42 -3.60
CA LYS A 17 -4.36 9.81 -4.80
C LYS A 17 -4.36 8.28 -4.71
N GLY A 18 -3.90 7.73 -3.59
CA GLY A 18 -3.86 6.28 -3.38
C GLY A 18 -5.26 5.64 -3.43
N PHE A 19 -6.24 6.25 -2.76
CA PHE A 19 -7.62 5.75 -2.81
C PHE A 19 -8.24 5.85 -4.21
N ASN A 20 -7.96 6.92 -4.98
CA ASN A 20 -8.43 7.01 -6.36
C ASN A 20 -7.82 5.90 -7.22
N MET A 21 -6.51 5.63 -7.12
CA MET A 21 -5.86 4.54 -7.87
C MET A 21 -6.45 3.16 -7.53
N ILE A 22 -6.84 2.94 -6.27
CA ILE A 22 -7.55 1.71 -5.85
C ILE A 22 -8.93 1.65 -6.51
N LEU A 23 -9.69 2.74 -6.49
CA LEU A 23 -11.03 2.81 -7.08
C LEU A 23 -11.02 2.70 -8.61
N ASP A 24 -9.98 3.21 -9.25
CA ASP A 24 -9.77 3.14 -10.70
C ASP A 24 -9.30 1.74 -11.16
N GLY A 25 -8.98 0.84 -10.22
CA GLY A 25 -8.57 -0.54 -10.49
C GLY A 25 -7.12 -0.68 -10.93
N GLU A 26 -6.29 0.37 -10.81
CA GLU A 26 -4.88 0.34 -11.21
C GLU A 26 -4.05 -0.65 -10.37
N LEU A 27 -4.53 -0.98 -9.18
CA LEU A 27 -3.82 -1.79 -8.18
C LEU A 27 -4.45 -3.18 -7.97
N ASP A 28 -5.46 -3.55 -8.77
CA ASP A 28 -6.21 -4.82 -8.64
C ASP A 28 -5.35 -6.07 -8.88
N GLN A 29 -4.19 -5.90 -9.51
CA GLN A 29 -3.20 -6.95 -9.73
C GLN A 29 -2.50 -7.40 -8.44
N TYR A 30 -2.52 -6.58 -7.38
CA TYR A 30 -1.80 -6.86 -6.13
C TYR A 30 -2.69 -7.62 -5.13
N PRO A 31 -2.11 -8.57 -4.39
CA PRO A 31 -2.86 -9.30 -3.37
C PRO A 31 -3.31 -8.37 -2.23
N GLU A 32 -4.45 -8.67 -1.59
CA GLU A 32 -4.99 -7.89 -0.47
C GLU A 32 -3.99 -7.73 0.70
N ALA A 33 -3.09 -8.70 0.87
CA ALA A 33 -2.02 -8.65 1.86
C ALA A 33 -1.03 -7.50 1.64
N ALA A 34 -0.87 -7.01 0.40
CA ALA A 34 -0.01 -5.89 0.07
C ALA A 34 -0.52 -4.55 0.63
N PHE A 35 -1.83 -4.44 0.87
CA PHE A 35 -2.48 -3.23 1.40
C PHE A 35 -2.46 -3.18 2.94
N ASN A 36 -2.03 -4.24 3.61
CA ASN A 36 -2.09 -4.33 5.06
C ASN A 36 -0.92 -3.59 5.74
N LEU A 37 -1.25 -2.72 6.71
CA LEU A 37 -0.29 -1.94 7.51
C LEU A 37 0.72 -1.13 6.68
N LYS A 38 0.28 -0.58 5.54
CA LYS A 38 1.06 0.33 4.70
C LYS A 38 0.63 1.78 4.89
N GLY A 39 1.59 2.69 4.80
CA GLY A 39 1.34 4.12 4.84
C GLY A 39 0.99 4.64 3.46
N SER A 40 2.00 4.78 2.61
CA SER A 40 1.82 5.33 1.26
C SER A 40 1.45 4.27 0.23
N ILE A 41 0.89 4.71 -0.89
CA ILE A 41 0.51 3.82 -1.99
C ILE A 41 1.74 3.19 -2.65
N GLU A 42 2.91 3.84 -2.60
CA GLU A 42 4.15 3.25 -3.13
C GLU A 42 4.57 2.02 -2.32
N GLU A 43 4.40 2.04 -0.98
CA GLU A 43 4.71 0.89 -0.13
C GLU A 43 3.80 -0.31 -0.44
N VAL A 44 2.57 -0.05 -0.89
CA VAL A 44 1.63 -1.08 -1.34
C VAL A 44 2.09 -1.67 -2.67
N ILE A 45 2.50 -0.83 -3.62
CA ILE A 45 3.01 -1.27 -4.93
C ILE A 45 4.27 -2.13 -4.73
N GLU A 46 5.24 -1.65 -3.95
CA GLU A 46 6.48 -2.39 -3.68
C GLU A 46 6.20 -3.74 -3.00
N ALA A 47 5.32 -3.76 -1.99
CA ALA A 47 4.92 -4.99 -1.33
C ALA A 47 4.15 -5.94 -2.26
N GLY A 48 3.28 -5.39 -3.11
CA GLY A 48 2.50 -6.14 -4.09
C GLY A 48 3.37 -6.78 -5.16
N GLU A 49 4.31 -6.03 -5.73
CA GLU A 49 5.30 -6.57 -6.68
C GLU A 49 6.15 -7.67 -6.04
N LYS A 50 6.61 -7.46 -4.80
CA LYS A 50 7.38 -8.48 -4.09
C LYS A 50 6.57 -9.75 -3.85
N MET A 51 5.32 -9.63 -3.42
CA MET A 51 4.44 -10.78 -3.20
C MET A 51 4.09 -11.51 -4.50
N LEU A 52 3.91 -10.79 -5.62
CA LEU A 52 3.72 -11.37 -6.94
C LEU A 52 4.97 -12.12 -7.43
N ALA A 53 6.16 -11.59 -7.15
CA ALA A 53 7.43 -12.24 -7.51
C ALA A 53 7.75 -13.47 -6.65
N GLU A 54 7.24 -13.52 -5.43
CA GLU A 54 7.38 -14.65 -4.50
C GLU A 54 6.31 -15.74 -4.69
N ALA A 55 5.30 -15.50 -5.54
CA ALA A 55 4.21 -16.43 -5.90
C ALA A 55 4.55 -17.27 -7.14
#